data_AF-A0A8S3YTE2-F1
#
_entry.id   AF-A0A8S3YTE2-F1
#
_cell.length_a   1.000
_cell.length_b   1.000
_cell.length_c   1.000
_cell.angle_alpha   90.00
_cell.angle_beta   90.00
_cell.angle_gamma   90.00
#
_symmetry.space_group_name_H-M   'P 1'
#
loop_
_entity.id
_entity.type
_entity.pdbx_description
1 polymer ?
#
loop_
_entity_poly.entity_id
_entity_poly.type
_entity_poly.pdbx_seq_one_letter_code
_entity_poly.pdbx_strand_id
1 'polypeptide(L)'
;MLLLLGHLLRRNKSWSKCLLRLFTVASEKDNTPQIKADLQTYLYQLRIEGVVEVVEMVGEDMSAYVYERTLKMEERTRMINQMQRRVTFGLFFNPWAVKRSRW
;
A
#
# COMPACT_ATOMS: atom_id res chain seq x y z
N MET A 1 -4.39 -3.13 1.48
CA MET A 1 -5.28 -3.12 2.66
C MET A 1 -4.92 -4.16 3.72
N LEU A 2 -4.03 -5.12 3.45
CA LEU A 2 -3.73 -6.22 4.39
C LEU A 2 -3.01 -5.76 5.67
N LEU A 3 -2.14 -4.75 5.58
CA LEU A 3 -1.36 -4.27 6.74
C LEU A 3 -2.22 -3.53 7.78
N LEU A 4 -3.26 -2.83 7.34
CA LEU A 4 -4.17 -2.12 8.26
C LEU A 4 -4.96 -3.12 9.12
N LEU A 5 -5.42 -4.21 8.52
CA LEU A 5 -6.15 -5.25 9.23
C LEU A 5 -5.27 -5.94 10.28
N GLY A 6 -4.03 -6.28 9.91
CA GLY A 6 -3.04 -6.81 10.86
C GLY A 6 -2.77 -5.86 12.04
N HIS A 7 -2.69 -4.56 11.77
CA HIS A 7 -2.48 -3.54 12.81
C HIS A 7 -3.68 -3.42 13.76
N LEU A 8 -4.92 -3.45 13.23
CA LEU A 8 -6.13 -3.38 14.03
C LEU A 8 -6.35 -4.63 14.90
N LEU A 9 -6.05 -5.81 14.36
CA LEU A 9 -6.20 -7.08 15.07
C LEU A 9 -5.27 -7.17 16.29
N ARG A 10 -4.04 -6.66 16.18
CA ARG A 10 -3.07 -6.64 17.28
C ARG A 10 -3.48 -5.73 18.45
N ARG A 11 -4.40 -4.79 18.22
CA ARG A 11 -4.95 -3.92 19.26
C ARG A 11 -5.94 -4.64 20.19
N ASN A 12 -6.45 -5.82 19.80
CA ASN A 12 -7.31 -6.65 20.63
C ASN A 12 -6.48 -7.43 21.67
N LYS A 13 -6.96 -7.49 22.92
CA LYS A 13 -6.31 -8.17 24.05
C LYS A 13 -5.95 -9.63 23.72
N SER A 14 -6.79 -10.29 22.93
CA SER A 14 -6.64 -11.69 22.51
C SER A 14 -5.40 -11.94 21.64
N TRP A 15 -5.03 -10.96 20.79
CA TRP A 15 -3.95 -11.12 19.79
C TRP A 15 -2.72 -10.29 20.13
N SER A 16 -2.68 -9.73 21.35
CA SER A 16 -1.59 -8.89 21.85
C SER A 16 -0.23 -9.60 21.91
N LYS A 17 -0.23 -10.93 22.02
CA LYS A 17 0.98 -11.78 22.04
C LYS A 17 1.31 -12.42 20.68
N CYS A 18 0.51 -12.18 19.64
CA CYS A 18 0.73 -12.78 18.33
C CYS A 18 1.84 -12.03 17.58
N LEU A 19 2.79 -12.79 17.05
CA LEU A 19 3.85 -12.25 16.19
C LEU A 19 3.33 -12.09 14.77
N LEU A 20 3.52 -10.91 14.19
CA LEU A 20 3.16 -10.66 12.80
C LEU A 20 4.25 -11.23 11.88
N ARG A 21 3.84 -12.04 10.89
CA ARG A 21 4.72 -12.51 9.82
C ARG A 21 4.17 -12.03 8.49
N LEU A 22 4.98 -11.28 7.75
CA LEU A 22 4.66 -10.74 6.43
C LEU A 22 5.37 -11.58 5.39
N PHE A 23 4.58 -12.30 4.59
CA PHE A 23 5.06 -13.02 3.42
C PHE A 23 4.75 -12.20 2.17
N THR A 24 5.77 -11.94 1.36
CA THR A 24 5.57 -11.36 0.04
C THR A 24 6.12 -12.28 -1.03
N VAL A 25 5.40 -12.36 -2.13
CA VAL A 25 5.82 -13.14 -3.29
C VAL A 25 6.46 -12.18 -4.28
N ALA A 26 7.69 -12.49 -4.71
CA ALA A 26 8.41 -11.77 -5.73
C ALA A 26 8.53 -12.64 -6.99
N SER A 27 8.52 -11.99 -8.16
CA SER A 27 8.83 -12.67 -9.42
C SER A 27 10.35 -12.77 -9.59
N GLU A 28 10.82 -13.75 -10.36
CA GLU A 28 12.26 -13.94 -10.65
C GLU A 28 12.98 -12.70 -11.23
N LYS A 29 12.23 -11.79 -11.86
CA LYS A 29 12.77 -10.55 -12.45
C LYS A 29 12.91 -9.40 -11.45
N ASP A 30 12.34 -9.54 -10.26
CA ASP A 30 12.32 -8.50 -9.25
C ASP A 30 13.53 -8.59 -8.31
N ASN A 31 13.98 -7.44 -7.80
CA ASN A 31 15.04 -7.40 -6.80
C ASN A 31 14.50 -7.78 -5.41
N THR A 32 14.42 -9.08 -5.13
CA THR A 32 14.02 -9.66 -3.82
C THR A 32 14.66 -8.98 -2.61
N PRO A 33 15.98 -8.67 -2.58
CA PRO A 33 16.60 -8.05 -1.42
C PRO A 33 16.11 -6.61 -1.16
N GLN A 34 15.85 -5.86 -2.23
CA GLN A 34 15.39 -4.47 -2.13
C GLN A 34 13.94 -4.42 -1.64
N ILE A 35 13.08 -5.30 -2.15
CA ILE A 35 11.71 -5.45 -1.67
C ILE A 35 11.69 -5.77 -0.17
N LYS A 36 12.58 -6.66 0.28
CA LYS A 36 12.69 -7.01 1.70
C LYS A 36 13.08 -5.80 2.55
N ALA A 37 14.08 -5.03 2.13
CA ALA A 37 14.56 -3.84 2.84
C ALA A 37 13.48 -2.74 2.90
N ASP A 38 12.76 -2.51 1.79
CA ASP A 38 11.68 -1.53 1.72
C ASP A 38 10.52 -1.91 2.66
N LEU A 39 10.14 -3.19 2.69
CA LEU A 39 9.09 -3.68 3.59
C LEU A 39 9.50 -3.60 5.06
N GLN A 40 10.76 -3.90 5.39
CA GLN A 40 11.30 -3.72 6.75
C GLN A 40 11.27 -2.25 7.16
N THR A 41 11.70 -1.35 6.28
CA THR A 41 11.65 0.10 6.51
C THR A 41 10.22 0.57 6.70
N TYR A 42 9.27 0.04 5.92
CA TYR A 42 7.85 0.38 6.02
C TYR A 42 7.24 -0.08 7.35
N LEU A 43 7.54 -1.29 7.81
CA LEU A 43 7.10 -1.78 9.14
C LEU A 43 7.70 -0.93 10.27
N TYR A 44 8.96 -0.53 10.14
CA TYR A 44 9.62 0.34 11.10
C TYR A 44 8.93 1.71 11.20
N GLN A 45 8.64 2.35 10.05
CA GLN A 45 7.92 3.63 10.00
C GLN A 45 6.53 3.55 10.66
N LEU A 46 5.86 2.42 10.53
CA LEU A 46 4.54 2.18 11.13
C LEU A 46 4.60 1.71 12.60
N ARG A 47 5.80 1.50 13.16
CA ARG A 47 6.01 0.94 14.51
C ARG A 47 5.32 -0.41 14.71
N ILE A 48 5.33 -1.25 13.67
CA ILE A 48 4.76 -2.60 13.71
C ILE A 48 5.90 -3.60 13.83
N GLU A 49 5.94 -4.35 14.92
CA GLU A 49 6.92 -5.44 15.07
C GLU A 49 6.45 -6.67 14.29
N GLY A 50 7.25 -7.10 13.32
CA GLY A 50 6.95 -8.28 12.52
C GLY A 50 8.15 -8.77 11.73
N VAL A 51 8.10 -10.03 11.31
CA VAL A 51 9.13 -10.66 10.47
C VAL A 51 8.72 -10.56 9.01
N VAL A 52 9.65 -10.20 8.13
CA VAL A 52 9.43 -10.11 6.67
C VAL A 52 10.17 -11.24 5.98
N GLU A 53 9.43 -12.06 5.24
CA GLU A 53 9.94 -13.12 4.40
C GLU A 53 9.47 -12.87 2.95
N VAL A 54 10.43 -12.84 2.02
CA VAL A 54 10.15 -12.69 0.60
C VAL A 54 10.44 -14.03 -0.05
N VAL A 55 9.44 -14.58 -0.73
CA VAL A 55 9.49 -15.89 -1.38
C VAL A 55 9.47 -15.66 -2.88
N GLU A 56 10.43 -16.26 -3.58
CA GLU A 56 10.50 -16.24 -5.04
C GLU A 56 9.63 -17.36 -5.60
N MET A 57 8.75 -17.04 -6.54
CA MET A 57 7.89 -18.02 -7.21
C MET A 57 8.06 -17.92 -8.73
N VAL A 58 8.04 -19.08 -9.39
CA VAL A 58 8.21 -19.23 -10.84
C VAL A 58 6.88 -18.93 -11.55
N GLY A 59 6.96 -18.31 -12.73
CA GLY A 59 5.83 -17.62 -13.39
C GLY A 59 4.59 -18.46 -13.74
N GLU A 60 4.67 -19.79 -13.74
CA GLU A 60 3.54 -20.67 -14.07
C GLU A 60 2.47 -20.66 -12.96
N ASP A 61 2.90 -20.63 -11.69
CA ASP A 61 2.03 -20.62 -10.50
C ASP A 61 1.34 -19.26 -10.24
N MET A 62 1.82 -18.19 -10.88
CA MET A 62 1.31 -16.82 -10.69
C MET A 62 0.40 -16.32 -11.82
N SER A 63 0.29 -17.06 -12.92
CA SER A 63 -0.36 -16.62 -14.17
C SER A 63 -1.82 -16.14 -13.99
N ALA A 64 -2.64 -16.90 -13.25
CA ALA A 64 -4.02 -16.53 -12.95
C ALA A 64 -4.13 -15.24 -12.13
N TYR A 65 -3.23 -15.04 -11.16
CA TYR A 65 -3.24 -13.89 -10.26
C TYR A 65 -2.68 -12.63 -10.94
N VAL A 66 -1.74 -12.77 -11.87
CA VAL A 66 -1.13 -11.67 -12.63
C VAL A 66 -2.09 -11.09 -13.67
N TYR A 67 -2.88 -11.94 -14.34
CA TYR A 67 -3.86 -11.50 -15.34
C TYR A 67 -4.97 -10.65 -14.72
N GLU A 68 -5.58 -11.11 -13.63
CA GLU A 68 -6.58 -10.31 -12.92
C GLU A 68 -6.00 -9.01 -12.37
N ARG A 69 -4.75 -9.03 -11.90
CA ARG A 69 -4.08 -7.87 -11.31
C ARG A 69 -3.78 -6.80 -12.35
N THR A 70 -3.37 -7.16 -13.56
CA THR A 70 -3.08 -6.20 -14.64
C THR A 70 -4.33 -5.46 -15.09
N LEU A 71 -5.43 -6.18 -15.35
CA LEU A 71 -6.71 -5.56 -15.74
C LEU A 71 -7.23 -4.59 -14.66
N LYS A 72 -7.23 -5.01 -13.39
CA LYS A 72 -7.70 -4.20 -12.25
C LYS A 72 -6.76 -3.01 -11.94
N MET A 73 -5.47 -3.10 -12.27
CA MET A 73 -4.49 -2.03 -12.04
C MET A 73 -4.71 -0.83 -12.96
N GLU A 74 -5.12 -1.06 -14.21
CA GLU A 74 -5.46 0.02 -15.14
C GLU A 74 -6.67 0.82 -14.64
N GLU A 75 -7.72 0.14 -14.19
CA GLU A 75 -8.90 0.79 -13.60
C GLU A 75 -8.52 1.61 -12.37
N ARG A 76 -7.67 1.05 -11.49
CA ARG A 76 -7.18 1.75 -10.29
C ARG A 76 -6.43 3.04 -10.64
N THR A 77 -5.54 2.97 -11.65
CA THR A 77 -4.74 4.13 -12.08
C THR A 77 -5.63 5.22 -12.67
N ARG A 78 -6.65 4.83 -13.46
CA ARG A 78 -7.66 5.77 -14.00
C ARG A 78 -8.40 6.50 -12.88
N MET A 79 -8.85 5.78 -11.85
CA MET A 79 -9.57 6.37 -10.71
C MET A 79 -8.69 7.32 -9.89
N ILE A 80 -7.44 6.95 -9.59
CA ILE A 80 -6.51 7.81 -8.83
C ILE A 80 -6.23 9.11 -9.60
N ASN A 81 -6.00 9.02 -10.91
CA ASN A 81 -5.80 10.20 -11.75
C ASN A 81 -7.04 11.11 -11.78
N GLN A 82 -8.24 10.53 -11.84
CA GLN A 82 -9.49 11.31 -11.75
C GLN A 82 -9.64 11.99 -10.39
N MET A 83 -9.31 11.30 -9.29
CA MET A 83 -9.34 11.88 -7.94
C MET A 83 -8.34 13.02 -7.79
N GLN A 84 -7.10 12.87 -8.27
CA GLN A 84 -6.09 13.93 -8.25
C GLN A 84 -6.55 15.15 -9.05
N ARG A 85 -7.10 14.96 -10.26
CA ARG A 85 -7.65 16.08 -11.06
C ARG A 85 -8.75 16.85 -10.32
N ARG A 86 -9.64 16.16 -9.59
CA ARG A 86 -10.70 16.80 -8.80
C ARG A 86 -10.16 17.59 -7.60
N VAL A 87 -9.15 17.06 -6.90
CA VAL A 87 -8.50 17.76 -5.78
C VAL A 87 -7.78 19.02 -6.28
N THR A 88 -7.08 18.95 -7.42
CA THR A 88 -6.42 20.11 -8.03
C THR A 88 -7.44 21.17 -8.48
N PHE A 89 -8.58 20.76 -9.03
CA PHE A 89 -9.66 21.70 -9.42
C PHE A 89 -10.34 22.37 -8.20
N GLY A 90 -10.53 21.63 -7.09
CA GLY A 90 -11.10 22.18 -5.86
C GLY A 90 -10.20 23.18 -5.13
N LEU A 91 -8.88 23.10 -5.32
CA LEU A 91 -7.92 24.09 -4.81
C LEU A 91 -7.94 25.41 -5.61
N PHE A 92 -8.26 25.36 -6.91
CA PHE A 92 -8.43 26.57 -7.74
C PHE A 92 -9.75 27.28 -7.48
N PHE A 93 -10.81 26.55 -7.15
CA PHE A 93 -12.13 27.08 -6.82
C PHE A 93 -12.35 27.06 -5.30
N ASN A 94 -11.51 27.80 -4.56
CA ASN A 94 -11.71 28.04 -3.14
C ASN A 94 -12.19 29.48 -2.91
N PRO A 95 -13.51 29.77 -2.94
CA PRO A 95 -14.05 31.13 -2.84
C PRO A 95 -13.70 31.84 -1.52
N TRP A 96 -13.26 31.08 -0.51
CA TRP A 96 -12.83 31.59 0.80
C TRP A 96 -11.39 32.12 0.82
N ALA A 97 -10.56 31.81 -0.20
CA ALA A 97 -9.19 32.31 -0.28
C ALA A 97 -9.12 33.79 -0.73
N VAL A 98 -10.14 34.30 -1.42
CA VAL A 98 -10.17 35.68 -1.94
C VAL A 98 -10.56 36.73 -0.88
N LYS A 99 -11.10 36.32 0.29
CA LYS A 99 -11.58 37.25 1.32
C LYS A 99 -10.58 37.65 2.40
N ARG A 100 -9.32 37.21 2.32
CA ARG A 100 -8.33 37.45 3.39
C ARG A 100 -7.29 38.54 3.08
N SER A 101 -7.63 39.45 2.16
CA SER A 101 -6.78 40.59 1.77
C SER A 101 -7.51 41.92 1.98
N ARG A 102 -8.15 42.13 3.14
CA ARG A 102 -8.67 43.46 3.52
C ARG A 102 -8.94 43.58 5.01
N TRP A 103 -7.91 43.46 5.84
CA TRP A 103 -7.80 44.08 7.16
C TRP A 103 -6.32 44.34 7.43
#